data_AF-A0A944XP30-F1
#
_entry.id   AF-A0A944XP30-F1
#
_cell.length_a   1.000
_cell.length_b   1.000
_cell.length_c   1.000
_cell.angle_alpha   90.00
_cell.angle_beta   90.00
_cell.angle_gamma   90.00
#
_symmetry.space_group_name_H-M   'P 1'
#
loop_
_entity.id
_entity.type
_entity.pdbx_description
1 polymer ?
#
loop_
_entity_poly.entity_id
_entity_poly.type
_entity_poly.pdbx_seq_one_letter_code
_entity_poly.pdbx_strand_id
1 'polypeptide(L)' 'MAEQQIQIDQLMISSGVAFGTSGVRGLVDDMTDQVCWLYVSAFLQYLKDSNQLPAGGRVAVAGDLR' A
#
# COMPACT_ATOMS: atom_id res chain seq x y z
N MET A 1 -6.14 -15.23 11.84
CA MET A 1 -5.96 -15.12 10.38
C MET A 1 -4.56 -15.63 10.08
N ALA A 2 -4.41 -16.52 9.10
CA ALA A 2 -3.08 -17.05 8.76
C ALA A 2 -2.19 -15.92 8.24
N GLU A 3 -0.91 -15.94 8.60
CA GLU A 3 0.07 -15.00 8.10
C GLU A 3 0.37 -15.34 6.65
N GLN A 4 0.03 -14.46 5.72
CA GLN A 4 0.24 -14.66 4.29
C GLN A 4 1.28 -13.66 3.79
N GLN A 5 2.38 -14.19 3.24
CA GLN A 5 3.39 -13.35 2.60
C GLN A 5 2.92 -12.99 1.19
N ILE A 6 2.80 -11.69 0.91
CA ILE A 6 2.39 -11.16 -0.40
C ILE A 6 3.58 -10.45 -1.03
N GLN A 7 3.82 -10.73 -2.31
CA GLN A 7 4.78 -10.00 -3.13
C GLN A 7 4.07 -8.84 -3.82
N ILE A 8 4.46 -7.60 -3.54
CA ILE A 8 3.82 -6.41 -4.12
C ILE A 8 3.95 -6.37 -5.66
N ASP A 9 5.01 -6.92 -6.21
CA ASP A 9 5.18 -7.04 -7.67
C ASP A 9 4.09 -7.92 -8.31
N GLN A 10 3.69 -8.99 -7.63
CA GLN A 10 2.60 -9.86 -8.09
C GLN A 10 1.23 -9.22 -7.87
N LEU A 11 1.06 -8.46 -6.78
CA LEU A 11 -0.14 -7.65 -6.56
C LEU A 11 -0.32 -6.64 -7.69
N MET A 12 0.75 -5.97 -8.12
CA MET A 12 0.72 -5.00 -9.22
C MET A 12 0.19 -5.62 -10.52
N ILE A 13 0.72 -6.79 -10.89
CA ILE A 13 0.32 -7.49 -12.12
C ILE A 13 -1.13 -7.97 -12.03
N SER A 14 -1.52 -8.58 -10.91
CA SER A 14 -2.84 -9.21 -10.75
C SER A 14 -3.99 -8.22 -10.56
N SER A 15 -3.72 -7.06 -9.95
CA SER A 15 -4.75 -6.04 -9.71
C SER A 15 -4.85 -4.99 -10.82
N GLY A 16 -3.83 -4.83 -11.67
CA GLY A 16 -3.75 -3.72 -12.62
C GLY A 16 -3.50 -2.35 -11.98
N VAL A 17 -3.44 -2.28 -10.64
CA VAL A 17 -3.06 -1.11 -9.87
C VAL A 17 -1.54 -1.12 -9.73
N ALA A 18 -0.85 -0.05 -10.12
CA ALA A 18 0.60 -0.05 -10.17
C ALA A 18 1.21 1.24 -9.62
N PHE A 19 2.44 1.14 -9.12
CA PHE A 19 3.25 2.32 -8.80
C PHE A 19 3.87 2.91 -10.07
N GLY A 20 3.65 4.20 -10.32
CA GLY A 20 4.22 4.95 -11.44
C GLY A 20 5.13 6.10 -11.01
N THR A 21 5.27 7.11 -11.85
CA THR A 21 6.15 8.28 -11.58
C THR A 21 5.84 8.99 -10.25
N SER A 22 4.59 8.97 -9.80
CA SER A 22 4.13 9.72 -8.62
C SER A 22 3.07 8.98 -7.80
N GLY A 23 3.30 7.69 -7.55
CA GLY A 23 2.50 6.89 -6.62
C GLY A 23 1.71 5.75 -7.26
N VAL A 24 0.97 5.04 -6.42
CA VAL A 24 0.09 3.92 -6.78
C VAL A 24 -1.20 4.46 -7.40
N ARG A 25 -1.55 4.01 -8.61
CA ARG A 25 -2.77 4.45 -9.33
C ARG A 25 -3.40 3.28 -10.10
N GLY A 26 -4.72 3.34 -10.26
CA GLY A 26 -5.52 2.39 -11.04
C GLY A 26 -6.97 2.88 -11.20
N LEU A 27 -7.85 2.06 -11.79
CA LEU A 27 -9.29 2.33 -11.78
C LEU A 27 -9.83 2.21 -10.36
N VAL A 28 -10.86 2.98 -10.02
CA VAL A 28 -11.46 2.94 -8.67
C VAL A 28 -11.99 1.55 -8.33
N ASP A 29 -12.56 0.85 -9.32
CA ASP A 29 -13.08 -0.51 -9.17
C ASP A 29 -11.96 -1.55 -8.91
N ASP A 30 -10.74 -1.28 -9.38
CA ASP A 30 -9.56 -2.13 -9.15
C ASP A 30 -8.86 -1.82 -7.83
N MET A 31 -9.04 -0.61 -7.29
CA MET A 31 -8.51 -0.16 -5.99
C MET A 31 -9.32 -0.68 -4.80
N THR A 32 -9.54 -2.00 -4.78
CA THR A 32 -10.27 -2.69 -3.71
C THR A 32 -9.63 -2.45 -2.33
N ASP A 33 -10.41 -2.62 -1.27
CA ASP A 33 -9.92 -2.54 0.12
C ASP A 33 -8.67 -3.39 0.36
N GLN A 34 -8.63 -4.59 -0.22
CA GLN A 34 -7.48 -5.49 -0.10
C GLN A 34 -6.24 -4.93 -0.79
N VAL A 35 -6.38 -4.41 -2.01
CA VAL A 35 -5.26 -3.83 -2.77
C VAL A 35 -4.71 -2.60 -2.03
N CYS A 36 -5.60 -1.68 -1.63
CA CYS A 36 -5.23 -0.49 -0.86
C CYS A 36 -4.55 -0.84 0.48
N TRP A 37 -5.10 -1.81 1.22
CA TRP A 37 -4.53 -2.28 2.47
C TRP A 37 -3.13 -2.87 2.29
N LEU A 38 -2.91 -3.67 1.23
CA LEU A 38 -1.61 -4.28 0.96
C LEU A 38 -0.54 -3.23 0.61
N TYR A 39 -0.86 -2.22 -0.21
CA TYR A 39 0.08 -1.13 -0.52
C TYR A 39 0.47 -0.32 0.72
N VAL A 40 -0.53 0.09 1.52
CA VAL A 40 -0.27 0.86 2.74
C VAL A 40 0.53 0.01 3.74
N SER A 41 0.18 -1.28 3.90
CA SER A 41 0.90 -2.19 4.80
C SER A 41 2.36 -2.35 4.37
N ALA A 42 2.61 -2.59 3.09
CA ALA A 42 3.98 -2.71 2.56
C ALA A 42 4.78 -1.42 2.76
N PHE A 43 4.17 -0.25 2.51
CA PHE A 43 4.83 1.04 2.74
C PHE A 43 5.18 1.27 4.21
N LEU A 44 4.25 0.98 5.13
CA LEU A 44 4.49 1.14 6.57
C LEU A 44 5.52 0.13 7.09
N GLN A 45 5.55 -1.09 6.57
CA GLN A 45 6.61 -2.08 6.86
C GLN A 45 7.97 -1.56 6.39
N TYR A 46 8.07 -1.08 5.16
CA TYR A 46 9.29 -0.45 4.64
C TYR A 46 9.78 0.71 5.51
N LEU A 47 8.88 1.59 5.98
CA LEU A 47 9.25 2.70 6.86
C LEU A 47 9.72 2.23 8.25
N LYS A 48 9.14 1.16 8.78
CA LYS A 48 9.59 0.56 10.05
C LYS A 48 10.98 -0.06 9.89
N ASP A 49 11.18 -0.85 8.84
CA ASP A 49 12.43 -1.55 8.56
C ASP A 49 13.58 -0.58 8.25
N SER A 50 13.25 0.59 7.68
CA SER A 50 14.21 1.68 7.44
C SER A 50 14.37 2.63 8.64
N ASN A 51 13.82 2.30 9.82
CA ASN A 51 13.83 3.13 11.03
C ASN A 51 13.23 4.55 10.87
N GLN A 52 12.44 4.79 9.83
CA GLN A 52 11.77 6.07 9.56
C GLN A 52 10.44 6.21 10.30
N LEU A 53 9.82 5.10 10.68
CA LEU A 53 8.58 5.07 11.47
C LEU A 53 8.76 4.20 12.73
N PRO A 54 8.99 4.79 13.91
CA PRO A 54 9.11 4.03 15.15
C PRO A 54 7.77 3.41 15.57
N ALA A 55 7.82 2.42 16.44
CA ALA A 55 6.62 1.87 17.08
C ALA A 55 5.84 2.98 17.81
N GLY A 56 4.54 3.09 17.55
CA GLY A 56 3.70 4.18 18.07
C GLY A 56 3.87 5.52 17.34
N GLY A 57 4.64 5.56 16.25
CA GLY A 57 4.74 6.73 15.37
C GLY A 57 3.38 7.12 14.76
N ARG A 58 3.22 8.40 14.45
CA ARG A 58 1.99 8.95 13.86
C ARG A 58 2.08 8.93 12.34
N VAL A 59 0.99 8.55 11.68
CA VAL A 59 0.84 8.59 10.21
C VAL A 59 -0.25 9.60 9.89
N ALA A 60 0.09 10.63 9.12
CA ALA A 60 -0.88 11.59 8.62
C ALA A 60 -1.57 11.04 7.35
N VAL A 61 -2.87 11.25 7.24
CA VAL A 61 -3.69 10.79 6.11
C VAL A 61 -4.49 11.97 5.57
N ALA A 62 -4.52 12.11 4.25
CA ALA A 62 -5.28 13.14 3.53
C ALA A 62 -5.82 12.55 2.21
N GLY A 63 -6.85 13.18 1.65
CA GLY A 63 -7.48 12.77 0.39
C GLY A 63 -8.06 13.96 -0.36
N ASP A 64 -8.41 13.75 -1.62
CA ASP A 64 -9.21 14.70 -2.41
C ASP A 64 -10.73 14.43 -2.20
N LEU A 65 -11.58 14.98 -3.08
CA LEU A 65 -13.04 14.90 -2.98
C LEU A 65 -13.65 13.88 -3.98
N ARG A 66 -12.91 12.83 -4.32
CA ARG A 66 -13.40 11.74 -5.19
C ARG A 66 -14.46 10.88 -4.53
#